data_AF-A0A7S0SYK9-F1
#
_entry.id   AF-A0A7S0SYK9-F1
#
_cell.length_a   1.000
_cell.length_b   1.000
_cell.length_c   1.000
_cell.angle_alpha   90.00
_cell.angle_beta   90.00
_cell.angle_gamma   90.00
#
_symmetry.space_group_name_H-M   'P 1'
#
loop_
_entity.id
_entity.type
_entity.pdbx_description
1 polymer ?
#
loop_
_entity_poly.entity_id
_entity_poly.type
_entity_poly.pdbx_seq_one_letter_code
_entity_poly.pdbx_strand_id
1 'polypeptide(L)'
;MPAKKKVEKSSSSTKSAKKITTEAVNEDIIETPADILRKDGIVATYALNSKKMHRNVRDISVSNLTVLFHGTPLIEEAELSLNYGNRYGLIGRNGCGKTTFMKVIGARCIPIPDGIDMFHLKEEIEATDMTAKEAVMSVDSERAKLESEAEELSDTISSVEEGSEEAEAAMDRLNQVYERLEELDAVTAEARASKILAGLGFTATTQNKKTKDFSGGWRMRIALARALFIQPTLLLLDEPTNHLDMEAVVWLEDYLSKWNKILFLVSHSQDFLNNVCTHMVHFTRGKLMYYSGNYDSFINTKSEKQEEQEKIFKREQDQIKHMKDYIAKFGQGNAKMARQAQSKEKVLGKMLRSGLTDKVEHEKALDFKFPDPGKLAPPVLQCTDVTFGYPGCEILYADVNFGIDLDSRIALVGPNGAGKSTLLKIMLGELIPVSGSVRPHPHLRISKFSQHFIDVLDLSVCPLDYFLQIFPDLTRED
;
A
#
# COMPACT_ATOMS: atom_id res chain seq x y z
N MET A 1 23.85 75.45 -46.06
CA MET A 1 25.18 75.01 -45.61
C MET A 1 25.31 75.40 -44.15
N PRO A 2 25.22 74.44 -43.21
CA PRO A 2 26.43 73.87 -42.60
C PRO A 2 26.33 72.35 -42.39
N ALA A 3 27.48 71.74 -42.13
CA ALA A 3 27.82 70.37 -42.51
C ALA A 3 27.75 69.34 -41.37
N LYS A 4 27.38 68.12 -41.79
CA LYS A 4 27.56 66.83 -41.10
C LYS A 4 29.04 66.56 -40.80
N LYS A 5 29.33 65.85 -39.71
CA LYS A 5 29.92 64.49 -39.77
C LYS A 5 29.98 63.79 -38.40
N LYS A 6 29.28 62.65 -38.35
CA LYS A 6 29.45 61.54 -37.41
C LYS A 6 30.85 60.93 -37.52
N VAL A 7 31.39 60.46 -36.40
CA VAL A 7 32.41 59.40 -36.32
C VAL A 7 31.95 58.38 -35.28
N GLU A 8 31.99 57.11 -35.65
CA GLU A 8 31.62 55.91 -34.88
C GLU A 8 32.86 55.16 -34.34
N LYS A 9 32.57 54.19 -33.44
CA LYS A 9 33.34 53.05 -32.90
C LYS A 9 33.98 53.32 -31.52
N SER A 10 33.90 52.46 -30.49
CA SER A 10 33.50 51.04 -30.38
C SER A 10 33.26 50.61 -28.91
N SER A 11 32.31 49.69 -28.73
CA SER A 11 32.07 48.67 -27.67
C SER A 11 32.94 48.55 -26.40
N SER A 12 32.28 48.53 -25.23
CA SER A 12 32.50 47.66 -24.05
C SER A 12 31.42 48.02 -23.01
N SER A 13 30.92 47.23 -22.06
CA SER A 13 30.99 45.81 -21.72
C SER A 13 29.86 45.54 -20.70
N THR A 14 29.24 44.37 -20.81
CA THR A 14 28.15 43.84 -19.98
C THR A 14 28.70 43.43 -18.60
N LYS A 15 28.09 43.88 -17.49
CA LYS A 15 28.47 43.47 -16.13
C LYS A 15 27.98 42.05 -15.84
N SER A 16 28.94 41.14 -15.64
CA SER A 16 28.75 39.75 -15.23
C SER A 16 28.48 39.62 -13.73
N ALA A 17 27.64 38.65 -13.40
CA ALA A 17 27.42 38.15 -12.04
C ALA A 17 28.71 37.48 -11.52
N LYS A 18 29.13 37.87 -10.31
CA LYS A 18 30.28 37.28 -9.63
C LYS A 18 29.93 35.87 -9.13
N LYS A 19 30.58 34.87 -9.72
CA LYS A 19 30.90 33.57 -9.10
C LYS A 19 31.77 33.83 -7.88
N ILE A 20 31.36 33.30 -6.72
CA ILE A 20 32.26 33.03 -5.61
C ILE A 20 32.37 31.50 -5.52
N THR A 21 33.52 30.99 -5.91
CA THR A 21 33.99 29.63 -5.69
C THR A 21 34.70 29.58 -4.33
N THR A 22 34.23 28.70 -3.45
CA THR A 22 34.95 28.10 -2.32
C THR A 22 34.58 26.63 -2.41
N GLU A 23 35.42 25.84 -3.08
CA GLU A 23 36.42 24.95 -2.47
C GLU A 23 35.80 23.90 -1.55
N ALA A 24 36.04 22.64 -1.95
CA ALA A 24 35.41 21.44 -1.45
C ALA A 24 35.69 21.22 0.03
N VAL A 25 34.60 21.08 0.79
CA VAL A 25 34.56 20.23 1.97
C VAL A 25 33.56 19.14 1.61
N ASN A 26 34.07 17.93 1.34
CA ASN A 26 33.25 16.73 1.25
C ASN A 26 32.74 16.43 2.67
N GLU A 27 31.58 16.99 3.00
CA GLU A 27 30.68 16.37 3.97
C GLU A 27 29.78 15.45 3.14
N ASP A 28 29.80 14.16 3.44
CA ASP A 28 28.85 13.21 2.89
C ASP A 28 27.43 13.66 3.30
N ILE A 29 26.74 14.38 2.41
CA ILE A 29 25.33 14.75 2.61
C ILE A 29 24.54 13.45 2.60
N ILE A 30 24.16 12.96 3.77
CA ILE A 30 23.24 11.85 3.92
C ILE A 30 21.91 12.31 3.32
N GLU A 31 21.60 11.83 2.11
CA GLU A 31 20.35 12.16 1.42
C GLU A 31 19.15 11.69 2.27
N THR A 32 18.20 12.58 2.52
CA THR A 32 17.01 12.20 3.28
C THR A 32 16.11 11.29 2.44
N PRO A 33 15.33 10.38 3.04
CA PRO A 33 14.36 9.57 2.30
C PRO A 33 13.39 10.40 1.43
N ALA A 34 13.06 11.63 1.86
CA ALA A 34 12.25 12.56 1.10
C ALA A 34 12.97 13.07 -0.17
N ASP A 35 14.28 13.30 -0.10
CA ASP A 35 15.08 13.72 -1.27
C ASP A 35 15.20 12.60 -2.30
N ILE A 36 15.32 11.34 -1.84
CA ILE A 36 15.32 10.15 -2.71
C ILE A 36 14.00 10.05 -3.48
N LEU A 37 12.86 10.15 -2.78
CA LEU A 37 11.54 10.11 -3.45
C LEU A 37 11.35 11.27 -4.43
N ARG A 38 11.92 12.44 -4.13
CA ARG A 38 11.88 13.58 -5.06
C ARG A 38 12.64 13.30 -6.35
N LYS A 39 13.78 12.60 -6.27
CA LYS A 39 14.52 12.13 -7.46
C LYS A 39 13.74 11.06 -8.23
N ASP A 40 12.98 10.22 -7.54
CA ASP A 40 12.05 9.25 -8.13
C ASP A 40 10.80 9.92 -8.75
N GLY A 41 10.73 11.25 -8.78
CA GLY A 41 9.64 12.00 -9.38
C GLY A 41 8.38 12.09 -8.52
N ILE A 42 8.45 11.73 -7.23
CA ILE A 42 7.35 11.87 -6.28
C ILE A 42 7.49 13.20 -5.53
N VAL A 43 6.48 14.06 -5.61
CA VAL A 43 6.46 15.34 -4.91
C VAL A 43 5.16 15.48 -4.13
N ALA A 44 5.27 15.70 -2.82
CA ALA A 44 4.13 16.00 -1.97
C ALA A 44 4.13 17.50 -1.61
N THR A 45 2.96 18.14 -1.71
CA THR A 45 2.72 19.49 -1.24
C THR A 45 1.53 19.49 -0.29
N TYR A 46 1.53 20.36 0.71
CA TYR A 46 0.51 20.41 1.76
C TYR A 46 0.39 21.83 2.31
N ALA A 47 -0.75 22.13 2.96
CA ALA A 47 -0.89 23.37 3.70
C ALA A 47 -0.19 23.24 5.07
N LEU A 48 0.71 24.18 5.37
CA LEU A 48 1.29 24.30 6.71
C LEU A 48 0.23 24.94 7.63
N ASN A 49 -0.23 24.18 8.63
CA ASN A 49 -1.03 24.76 9.70
C ASN A 49 -0.12 25.65 10.57
N SER A 50 -0.47 26.93 10.71
CA SER A 50 0.32 27.95 11.42
C SER A 50 0.31 27.82 12.96
N LYS A 51 -0.47 26.87 13.51
CA LYS A 51 -0.39 26.52 14.92
C LYS A 51 0.83 25.62 15.12
N LYS A 52 1.80 26.04 15.94
CA LYS A 52 2.86 25.15 16.45
C LYS A 52 2.17 23.86 16.94
N MET A 53 2.41 22.74 16.24
CA MET A 53 1.90 21.46 16.69
C MET A 53 2.51 21.21 18.08
N HIS A 54 1.66 21.05 19.10
CA HIS A 54 2.15 20.69 20.43
C HIS A 54 2.90 19.36 20.33
N ARG A 55 4.06 19.25 21.00
CA ARG A 55 4.91 18.04 21.02
C ARG A 55 4.16 16.78 21.48
N ASN A 56 3.05 16.94 22.21
CA ASN A 56 2.23 15.85 22.76
C ASN A 56 1.07 15.41 21.85
N VAL A 57 0.96 15.93 20.62
CA VAL A 57 -0.08 15.49 19.67
C VAL A 57 0.28 14.10 19.14
N ARG A 58 -0.55 13.10 19.48
CA ARG A 58 -0.42 11.72 18.99
C ARG A 58 -1.16 11.48 17.66
N ASP A 59 -1.95 12.46 17.22
CA ASP A 59 -2.73 12.40 15.98
C ASP A 59 -1.98 13.09 14.83
N ILE A 60 -2.22 12.63 13.61
CA ILE A 60 -1.65 13.20 12.38
C ILE A 60 -2.78 13.84 11.60
N SER A 61 -2.68 15.14 11.34
CA SER A 61 -3.64 15.89 10.53
C SER A 61 -2.90 16.74 9.51
N VAL A 62 -3.14 16.48 8.22
CA VAL A 62 -2.54 17.22 7.10
C VAL A 62 -3.67 17.68 6.17
N SER A 63 -3.74 18.98 5.92
CA SER A 63 -4.73 19.60 5.04
C SER A 63 -4.14 19.96 3.68
N ASN A 64 -4.99 19.96 2.65
CA ASN A 64 -4.65 20.27 1.26
C ASN A 64 -3.43 19.48 0.73
N LEU A 65 -3.38 18.19 1.06
CA LEU A 65 -2.33 17.29 0.59
C LEU A 65 -2.51 16.98 -0.89
N THR A 66 -1.50 17.32 -1.68
CA THR A 66 -1.40 16.99 -3.10
C THR A 66 -0.14 16.16 -3.32
N VAL A 67 -0.27 15.02 -3.99
CA VAL A 67 0.84 14.12 -4.31
C VAL A 67 0.93 13.98 -5.81
N LEU A 68 2.09 14.35 -6.36
CA LEU A 68 2.43 14.24 -7.78
C LEU A 68 3.38 13.06 -7.97
N PHE A 69 3.17 12.28 -9.03
CA PHE A 69 4.09 11.24 -9.50
C PHE A 69 4.45 11.52 -10.97
N HIS A 70 5.74 11.74 -11.25
CA HIS A 70 6.25 12.15 -12.56
C HIS A 70 5.45 13.30 -13.21
N GLY A 71 5.00 14.26 -12.41
CA GLY A 71 4.21 15.41 -12.87
C GLY A 71 2.70 15.17 -13.03
N THR A 72 2.22 13.94 -12.86
CA THR A 72 0.79 13.64 -12.81
C THR A 72 0.26 13.61 -11.37
N PRO A 73 -0.87 14.26 -11.07
CA PRO A 73 -1.47 14.21 -9.73
C PRO A 73 -2.05 12.84 -9.45
N LEU A 74 -1.54 12.20 -8.39
CA LEU A 74 -2.12 10.99 -7.79
C LEU A 74 -3.17 11.35 -6.74
N ILE A 75 -2.89 12.37 -5.93
CA ILE A 75 -3.78 12.90 -4.90
C ILE A 75 -3.90 14.40 -5.09
N GLU A 76 -5.12 14.93 -5.03
CA GLU A 76 -5.45 16.34 -5.23
C GLU A 76 -6.23 16.86 -4.03
N GLU A 77 -5.64 17.83 -3.32
CA GLU A 77 -6.27 18.58 -2.22
C GLU A 77 -6.98 17.68 -1.18
N ALA A 78 -6.36 16.55 -0.83
CA ALA A 78 -6.92 15.62 0.14
C ALA A 78 -6.63 16.04 1.59
N GLU A 79 -7.44 15.55 2.51
CA GLU A 79 -7.22 15.67 3.94
C GLU A 79 -6.74 14.31 4.48
N LEU A 80 -5.60 14.31 5.17
CA LEU A 80 -5.09 13.14 5.87
C LEU A 80 -5.33 13.31 7.36
N SER A 81 -6.15 12.44 7.95
CA SER A 81 -6.40 12.41 9.40
C SER A 81 -6.23 10.99 9.93
N LEU A 82 -5.21 10.80 10.76
CA LEU A 82 -4.90 9.55 11.44
C LEU A 82 -4.89 9.79 12.94
N ASN A 83 -5.85 9.22 13.66
CA ASN A 83 -5.95 9.39 15.10
C ASN A 83 -5.32 8.20 15.83
N TYR A 84 -4.71 8.47 16.96
CA TYR A 84 -4.13 7.46 17.83
C TYR A 84 -5.20 6.46 18.28
N GLY A 85 -4.85 5.17 18.24
CA GLY A 85 -5.76 4.06 18.57
C GLY A 85 -6.63 3.57 17.42
N ASN A 86 -6.66 4.27 16.28
CA ASN A 86 -7.39 3.84 15.11
C ASN A 86 -6.55 2.95 14.18
N ARG A 87 -7.23 1.97 13.60
CA ARG A 87 -6.71 1.04 12.59
C ARG A 87 -7.39 1.34 11.26
N TYR A 88 -6.62 1.82 10.29
CA TYR A 88 -7.06 2.30 8.99
C TYR A 88 -6.72 1.31 7.89
N GLY A 89 -7.72 0.87 7.12
CA GLY A 89 -7.56 0.08 5.90
C GLY A 89 -7.63 0.98 4.66
N LEU A 90 -6.53 1.11 3.92
CA LEU A 90 -6.48 1.84 2.66
C LEU A 90 -6.89 0.93 1.50
N ILE A 91 -7.98 1.31 0.83
CA ILE A 91 -8.55 0.59 -0.30
C ILE A 91 -8.65 1.49 -1.52
N GLY A 92 -8.54 0.91 -2.70
CA GLY A 92 -8.58 1.63 -3.97
C GLY A 92 -8.17 0.71 -5.12
N ARG A 93 -8.36 1.16 -6.35
CA ARG A 93 -8.02 0.38 -7.55
C ARG A 93 -6.52 0.09 -7.62
N ASN A 94 -6.16 -1.00 -8.29
CA ASN A 94 -4.75 -1.27 -8.58
C ASN A 94 -4.22 -0.20 -9.53
N GLY A 95 -3.03 0.30 -9.23
CA GLY A 95 -2.43 1.43 -9.97
C GLY A 95 -2.96 2.82 -9.58
N CYS A 96 -3.87 2.97 -8.61
CA CYS A 96 -4.31 4.30 -8.17
C CYS A 96 -3.26 5.06 -7.34
N GLY A 97 -2.16 4.41 -6.96
CA GLY A 97 -1.06 5.01 -6.19
C GLY A 97 -1.03 4.70 -4.70
N LYS A 98 -1.72 3.65 -4.21
CA LYS A 98 -1.73 3.24 -2.78
C LYS A 98 -0.32 3.09 -2.20
N THR A 99 0.52 2.25 -2.83
CA THR A 99 1.93 2.04 -2.43
C THR A 99 2.75 3.33 -2.52
N THR A 100 2.53 4.16 -3.56
CA THR A 100 3.20 5.46 -3.68
C THR A 100 2.82 6.38 -2.53
N PHE A 101 1.54 6.40 -2.15
CA PHE A 101 1.06 7.19 -1.02
C PHE A 101 1.66 6.70 0.31
N MET A 102 1.75 5.38 0.52
CA MET A 102 2.44 4.82 1.67
C MET A 102 3.91 5.20 1.73
N LYS A 103 4.62 5.21 0.59
CA LYS A 103 6.01 5.70 0.50
C LYS A 103 6.13 7.17 0.91
N VAL A 104 5.20 8.03 0.48
CA VAL A 104 5.16 9.45 0.86
C VAL A 104 5.04 9.63 2.37
N ILE A 105 4.18 8.84 3.03
CA ILE A 105 4.05 8.85 4.49
C ILE A 105 5.33 8.30 5.13
N GLY A 106 5.79 7.14 4.70
CA GLY A 106 6.95 6.43 5.25
C GLY A 106 8.28 7.17 5.13
N ALA A 107 8.43 8.05 4.14
CA ALA A 107 9.60 8.91 3.97
C ALA A 107 9.48 10.26 4.70
N ARG A 108 8.41 10.47 5.48
CA ARG A 108 8.07 11.75 6.14
C ARG A 108 8.04 12.94 5.15
N CYS A 109 7.55 12.73 3.93
CA CYS A 109 7.35 13.82 2.95
C CYS A 109 6.16 14.72 3.32
N ILE A 110 5.34 14.29 4.27
CA ILE A 110 4.25 15.04 4.91
C ILE A 110 4.66 15.42 6.34
N PRO A 111 4.08 16.47 6.94
CA PRO A 111 4.48 16.93 8.26
C PRO A 111 3.96 15.96 9.32
N ILE A 112 4.78 14.97 9.68
CA ILE A 112 4.54 14.06 10.80
C ILE A 112 5.29 14.60 12.02
N PRO A 113 4.64 14.78 13.18
CA PRO A 113 5.32 15.19 14.42
C PRO A 113 6.54 14.33 14.75
N ASP A 114 7.63 14.97 15.18
CA ASP A 114 8.89 14.26 15.48
C ASP A 114 8.74 13.23 16.60
N GLY A 115 7.84 13.48 17.56
CA GLY A 115 7.54 12.57 18.66
C GLY A 115 6.78 11.30 18.25
N ILE A 116 6.29 11.20 17.01
CA ILE A 116 5.65 10.00 16.47
C ILE A 116 6.71 9.13 15.81
N ASP A 117 7.06 8.04 16.48
CA ASP A 117 7.85 6.96 15.90
C ASP A 117 7.01 6.20 14.85
N MET A 118 7.63 5.95 13.71
CA MET A 118 6.98 5.35 12.55
C MET A 118 7.84 4.22 12.01
N PHE A 119 7.19 3.10 11.69
CA PHE A 119 7.83 2.00 10.97
C PHE A 119 7.08 1.71 9.69
N HIS A 120 7.80 1.76 8.56
CA HIS A 120 7.27 1.38 7.25
C HIS A 120 7.89 0.07 6.79
N LEU A 121 7.08 -1.00 6.77
CA LEU A 121 7.53 -2.29 6.28
C LEU A 121 7.52 -2.31 4.76
N LYS A 122 8.66 -2.00 4.15
CA LYS A 122 8.84 -1.97 2.68
C LYS A 122 9.73 -3.09 2.17
N GLU A 123 10.75 -3.44 2.94
CA GLU A 123 11.86 -4.29 2.48
C GLU A 123 12.03 -5.50 3.41
N GLU A 124 12.50 -6.60 2.82
CA GLU A 124 12.90 -7.79 3.56
C GLU A 124 14.17 -7.51 4.38
N ILE A 125 14.36 -8.26 5.47
CA ILE A 125 15.61 -8.19 6.23
C ILE A 125 16.77 -8.69 5.36
N GLU A 126 17.92 -8.04 5.51
CA GLU A 126 19.15 -8.42 4.80
C GLU A 126 19.61 -9.83 5.16
N ALA A 127 20.22 -10.50 4.19
CA ALA A 127 20.81 -11.82 4.37
C ALA A 127 22.13 -11.69 5.14
N THR A 128 22.08 -11.82 6.46
CA THR A 128 23.22 -11.69 7.37
C THR A 128 23.50 -12.98 8.16
N ASP A 129 24.54 -12.96 8.97
CA ASP A 129 24.88 -14.06 9.88
C ASP A 129 24.07 -14.05 11.19
N MET A 130 23.24 -13.03 11.41
CA MET A 130 22.35 -12.93 12.57
C MET A 130 21.26 -13.99 12.50
N THR A 131 20.85 -14.50 13.65
CA THR A 131 19.67 -15.37 13.73
C THR A 131 18.38 -14.60 13.48
N ALA A 132 17.30 -15.27 13.09
CA ALA A 132 15.99 -14.63 12.94
C ALA A 132 15.55 -13.92 14.23
N LYS A 133 15.83 -14.51 15.40
CA LYS A 133 15.53 -13.92 16.70
C LYS A 133 16.35 -12.67 16.98
N GLU A 134 17.67 -12.72 16.75
CA GLU A 134 18.55 -11.56 16.91
C GLU A 134 18.18 -10.43 15.95
N ALA A 135 17.79 -10.75 14.72
CA ALA A 135 17.38 -9.76 13.72
C ALA A 135 16.06 -9.03 14.09
N VAL A 136 15.18 -9.69 14.86
CA VAL A 136 13.98 -9.05 15.42
C VAL A 136 14.33 -8.16 16.61
N MET A 137 15.25 -8.62 17.46
CA MET A 137 15.67 -7.90 18.67
C MET A 137 16.66 -6.77 18.39
N SER A 138 17.35 -6.75 17.25
CA SER A 138 18.28 -5.70 16.86
C SER A 138 17.53 -4.41 16.53
N VAL A 139 17.09 -3.72 17.57
CA VAL A 139 16.43 -2.41 17.53
C VAL A 139 17.34 -1.35 18.18
N ASP A 140 18.65 -1.59 18.19
CA ASP A 140 19.64 -0.77 18.91
C ASP A 140 19.54 0.73 18.56
N SER A 141 19.07 1.07 17.36
CA SER A 141 18.90 2.46 16.94
C SER A 141 17.74 3.22 17.59
N GLU A 142 16.66 2.56 18.02
CA GLU A 142 15.55 3.24 18.71
C GLU A 142 15.84 3.35 20.21
N ARG A 143 16.32 2.26 20.81
CA ARG A 143 16.70 2.25 22.23
C ARG A 143 17.77 3.30 22.51
N ALA A 144 18.83 3.36 21.71
CA ALA A 144 19.88 4.37 21.88
C ALA A 144 19.36 5.81 21.73
N LYS A 145 18.38 6.04 20.84
CA LYS A 145 17.75 7.37 20.69
C LYS A 145 16.92 7.73 21.91
N LEU A 146 16.15 6.80 22.43
CA LEU A 146 15.32 7.02 23.63
C LEU A 146 16.18 7.21 24.88
N GLU A 147 17.29 6.47 25.01
CA GLU A 147 18.26 6.66 26.09
C GLU A 147 18.90 8.06 25.99
N SER A 148 19.29 8.51 24.80
CA SER A 148 19.79 9.88 24.57
C SER A 148 18.72 10.95 24.84
N GLU A 149 17.48 10.74 24.40
CA GLU A 149 16.36 11.66 24.64
C GLU A 149 16.04 11.76 26.14
N ALA A 150 16.11 10.65 26.87
CA ALA A 150 15.91 10.63 28.32
C ALA A 150 17.00 11.43 29.05
N GLU A 151 18.25 11.34 28.62
CA GLU A 151 19.37 12.11 29.16
C GLU A 151 19.17 13.62 28.91
N GLU A 152 18.84 14.01 27.67
CA GLU A 152 18.56 15.42 27.31
C GLU A 152 17.36 16.01 28.08
N LEU A 153 16.30 15.23 28.27
CA LEU A 153 15.12 15.66 29.03
C LEU A 153 15.43 15.78 30.53
N SER A 154 16.21 14.85 31.08
CA SER A 154 16.68 14.91 32.47
C SER A 154 17.55 16.16 32.69
N ASP A 155 18.47 16.45 31.77
CA ASP A 155 19.31 17.65 31.82
C ASP A 155 18.45 18.92 31.72
N THR A 156 17.47 18.94 30.81
CA THR A 156 16.53 20.05 30.67
C THR A 156 15.82 20.32 31.99
N ILE A 157 15.21 19.30 32.61
CA ILE A 157 14.50 19.42 33.89
C ILE A 157 15.41 19.98 34.99
N SER A 158 16.70 19.60 35.02
CA SER A 158 17.66 20.12 36.00
C SER A 158 18.06 21.58 35.78
N SER A 159 17.93 22.08 34.54
CA SER A 159 18.38 23.41 34.13
C SER A 159 17.31 24.50 34.22
N VAL A 160 16.03 24.13 34.17
CA VAL A 160 14.89 25.07 34.27
C VAL A 160 14.44 25.22 35.72
N GLU A 161 13.79 26.35 36.04
CA GLU A 161 13.15 26.53 37.36
C GLU A 161 12.06 25.48 37.59
N GLU A 162 12.07 24.89 38.79
CA GLU A 162 11.05 23.96 39.25
C GLU A 162 9.65 24.59 39.16
N GLY A 163 8.72 23.91 38.47
CA GLY A 163 7.34 24.37 38.29
C GLY A 163 7.11 25.28 37.07
N SER A 164 8.10 25.45 36.18
CA SER A 164 7.88 26.06 34.86
C SER A 164 7.09 25.14 33.92
N GLU A 165 6.31 25.72 32.99
CA GLU A 165 5.58 24.94 31.96
C GLU A 165 6.52 24.05 31.12
N GLU A 166 7.76 24.50 30.90
CA GLU A 166 8.79 23.71 30.19
C GLU A 166 9.27 22.50 31.01
N ALA A 167 9.43 22.65 32.33
CA ALA A 167 9.80 21.56 33.22
C ALA A 167 8.68 20.51 33.32
N GLU A 168 7.42 20.93 33.46
CA GLU A 168 6.27 20.01 33.46
C GLU A 168 6.16 19.25 32.13
N ALA A 169 6.29 19.93 30.99
CA ALA A 169 6.24 19.29 29.68
C ALA A 169 7.41 18.31 29.44
N ALA A 170 8.62 18.65 29.92
CA ALA A 170 9.77 17.77 29.84
C ALA A 170 9.61 16.54 30.73
N MET A 171 9.04 16.70 31.93
CA MET A 171 8.75 15.60 32.85
C MET A 171 7.71 14.63 32.29
N ASP A 172 6.62 15.16 31.70
CA ASP A 172 5.62 14.35 31.01
C ASP A 172 6.22 13.54 29.86
N ARG A 173 7.12 14.15 29.08
CA ARG A 173 7.81 13.47 28.00
C ARG A 173 8.81 12.43 28.51
N LEU A 174 9.56 12.74 29.56
CA LEU A 174 10.51 11.81 30.18
C LEU A 174 9.80 10.56 30.70
N ASN A 175 8.64 10.71 31.32
CA ASN A 175 7.81 9.59 31.75
C ASN A 175 7.38 8.70 30.56
N GLN A 176 6.97 9.31 29.43
CA GLN A 176 6.64 8.56 28.21
C GLN A 176 7.85 7.82 27.64
N VAL A 177 9.04 8.43 27.68
CA VAL A 177 10.28 7.81 27.21
C VAL A 177 10.67 6.63 28.11
N TYR A 178 10.56 6.75 29.43
CA TYR A 178 10.81 5.63 30.34
C TYR A 178 9.79 4.51 30.18
N GLU A 179 8.49 4.81 30.03
CA GLU A 179 7.46 3.82 29.71
C GLU A 179 7.82 3.08 28.41
N ARG A 180 8.30 3.80 27.39
CA ARG A 180 8.74 3.21 26.12
C ARG A 180 10.00 2.36 26.25
N LEU A 181 10.97 2.78 27.07
CA LEU A 181 12.18 1.99 27.36
C LEU A 181 11.84 0.71 28.14
N GLU A 182 10.88 0.77 29.05
CA GLU A 182 10.34 -0.41 29.75
C GLU A 182 9.63 -1.39 28.78
N GLU A 183 8.83 -0.88 27.82
CA GLU A 183 8.26 -1.71 26.75
C GLU A 183 9.35 -2.44 25.93
N LEU A 184 10.50 -1.79 25.75
CA LEU A 184 11.66 -2.31 25.01
C LEU A 184 12.59 -3.19 25.87
N ASP A 185 12.35 -3.32 27.18
CA ASP A 185 13.31 -3.90 28.11
C ASP A 185 13.64 -5.38 27.83
N ALA A 186 14.91 -5.71 28.05
CA ALA A 186 15.59 -6.91 27.56
C ALA A 186 15.14 -8.20 28.24
N VAL A 187 14.60 -8.13 29.47
CA VAL A 187 14.28 -9.32 30.28
C VAL A 187 13.14 -10.14 29.65
N THR A 188 12.18 -9.49 28.99
CA THR A 188 11.06 -10.17 28.30
C THR A 188 11.16 -10.09 26.76
N ALA A 189 12.09 -9.29 26.23
CA ALA A 189 12.31 -9.11 24.80
C ALA A 189 12.48 -10.44 24.06
N GLU A 190 13.29 -11.34 24.61
CA GLU A 190 13.58 -12.63 23.99
C GLU A 190 12.32 -13.51 23.86
N ALA A 191 11.51 -13.56 24.92
CA ALA A 191 10.26 -14.34 24.95
C ALA A 191 9.21 -13.73 24.02
N ARG A 192 9.10 -12.40 23.98
CA ARG A 192 8.19 -11.66 23.09
C ARG A 192 8.57 -11.85 21.63
N ALA A 193 9.85 -11.70 21.28
CA ALA A 193 10.35 -11.96 19.92
C ALA A 193 10.07 -13.40 19.49
N SER A 194 10.33 -14.37 20.38
CA SER A 194 10.05 -15.79 20.13
C SER A 194 8.55 -16.06 19.91
N LYS A 195 7.67 -15.42 20.69
CA LYS A 195 6.21 -15.54 20.54
C LYS A 195 5.70 -14.96 19.22
N ILE A 196 6.19 -13.78 18.82
CA ILE A 196 5.83 -13.15 17.54
C ILE A 196 6.30 -14.02 16.37
N LEU A 197 7.55 -14.47 16.40
CA LEU A 197 8.10 -15.37 15.38
C LEU A 197 7.32 -16.69 15.32
N ALA A 198 6.99 -17.29 16.46
CA ALA A 198 6.15 -18.50 16.49
C ALA A 198 4.79 -18.29 15.83
N GLY A 199 4.14 -17.16 16.11
CA GLY A 199 2.87 -16.78 15.48
C GLY A 199 2.95 -16.59 13.96
N LEU A 200 4.11 -16.17 13.46
CA LEU A 200 4.39 -16.03 12.02
C LEU A 200 4.91 -17.32 11.38
N GLY A 201 4.87 -18.45 12.09
CA GLY A 201 5.20 -19.79 11.58
C GLY A 201 6.66 -20.22 11.80
N PHE A 202 7.44 -19.52 12.63
CA PHE A 202 8.81 -19.93 12.94
C PHE A 202 8.85 -20.88 14.14
N THR A 203 9.30 -22.12 13.92
CA THR A 203 9.60 -23.09 14.97
C THR A 203 10.80 -22.66 15.80
N ALA A 204 10.98 -23.23 17.00
CA ALA A 204 12.13 -22.94 17.86
C ALA A 204 13.49 -23.18 17.15
N THR A 205 13.55 -24.14 16.23
CA THR A 205 14.75 -24.39 15.42
C THR A 205 14.97 -23.32 14.36
N THR A 206 13.92 -22.86 13.66
CA THR A 206 14.07 -21.82 12.64
C THR A 206 14.31 -20.45 13.26
N GLN A 207 13.81 -20.16 14.46
CA GLN A 207 14.11 -18.91 15.16
C GLN A 207 15.62 -18.69 15.39
N ASN A 208 16.38 -19.77 15.58
CA ASN A 208 17.84 -19.74 15.78
C ASN A 208 18.63 -19.91 14.46
N LYS A 209 17.94 -20.02 13.32
CA LYS A 209 18.57 -20.11 12.00
C LYS A 209 18.97 -18.72 11.52
N LYS A 210 20.06 -18.64 10.75
CA LYS A 210 20.60 -17.38 10.23
C LYS A 210 19.68 -16.78 9.15
N THR A 211 19.57 -15.46 9.10
CA THR A 211 18.72 -14.74 8.13
C THR A 211 19.10 -15.05 6.69
N LYS A 212 20.40 -15.23 6.38
CA LYS A 212 20.88 -15.60 5.03
C LYS A 212 20.39 -16.96 4.52
N ASP A 213 20.01 -17.86 5.42
CA ASP A 213 19.56 -19.21 5.06
C ASP A 213 18.04 -19.29 4.84
N PHE A 214 17.35 -18.15 4.88
CA PHE A 214 15.93 -18.00 4.61
C PHE A 214 15.66 -17.47 3.20
N SER A 215 14.57 -17.93 2.59
CA SER A 215 14.09 -17.33 1.34
C SER A 215 13.57 -15.90 1.58
N GLY A 216 13.45 -15.10 0.52
CA GLY A 216 12.99 -13.71 0.64
C GLY A 216 11.63 -13.56 1.33
N GLY A 217 10.68 -14.46 1.04
CA GLY A 217 9.39 -14.49 1.73
C GLY A 217 9.51 -14.73 3.24
N TRP A 218 10.42 -15.61 3.68
CA TRP A 218 10.70 -15.79 5.10
C TRP A 218 11.42 -14.57 5.70
N ARG A 219 12.38 -13.96 4.99
CA ARG A 219 13.05 -12.72 5.43
C ARG A 219 12.07 -11.54 5.56
N MET A 220 11.05 -11.48 4.70
CA MET A 220 9.93 -10.54 4.83
C MET A 220 9.09 -10.82 6.09
N ARG A 221 8.86 -12.09 6.46
CA ARG A 221 8.21 -12.43 7.73
C ARG A 221 9.03 -12.01 8.94
N ILE A 222 10.37 -12.13 8.89
CA ILE A 222 11.25 -11.63 9.97
C ILE A 222 11.15 -10.10 10.05
N ALA A 223 11.11 -9.40 8.91
CA ALA A 223 10.93 -7.95 8.86
C ALA A 223 9.59 -7.52 9.46
N LEU A 224 8.51 -8.24 9.16
CA LEU A 224 7.20 -8.06 9.80
C LEU A 224 7.29 -8.32 11.32
N ALA A 225 7.93 -9.41 11.74
CA ALA A 225 8.13 -9.72 13.16
C ALA A 225 8.85 -8.59 13.90
N ARG A 226 9.88 -8.00 13.27
CA ARG A 226 10.60 -6.83 13.79
C ARG A 226 9.68 -5.62 13.91
N ALA A 227 8.87 -5.32 12.91
CA ALA A 227 7.90 -4.22 12.96
C ALA A 227 6.88 -4.38 14.11
N LEU A 228 6.38 -5.61 14.32
CA LEU A 228 5.45 -5.95 15.40
C LEU A 228 6.11 -5.96 16.78
N PHE A 229 7.41 -6.26 16.84
CA PHE A 229 8.21 -6.24 18.06
C PHE A 229 8.52 -4.82 18.51
N ILE A 230 8.83 -3.93 17.56
CA ILE A 230 9.06 -2.50 17.80
C ILE A 230 7.80 -1.84 18.37
N GLN A 231 6.62 -2.13 17.82
CA GLN A 231 5.38 -1.47 18.24
C GLN A 231 5.41 0.06 18.09
N PRO A 232 5.65 0.59 16.88
CA PRO A 232 5.73 2.04 16.67
C PRO A 232 4.37 2.73 16.88
N THR A 233 4.36 4.04 17.15
CA THR A 233 3.12 4.84 17.19
C THR A 233 2.39 4.81 15.86
N LEU A 234 3.10 4.86 14.73
CA LEU A 234 2.54 4.68 13.39
C LEU A 234 3.16 3.46 12.68
N LEU A 235 2.37 2.41 12.49
CA LEU A 235 2.77 1.23 11.72
C LEU A 235 2.16 1.26 10.32
N LEU A 236 3.01 1.25 9.29
CA LEU A 236 2.59 1.18 7.88
C LEU A 236 2.88 -0.23 7.31
N LEU A 237 1.82 -0.91 6.85
CA LEU A 237 1.92 -2.27 6.26
C LEU A 237 1.32 -2.30 4.86
N ASP A 238 2.12 -2.62 3.84
CA ASP A 238 1.65 -2.77 2.45
C ASP A 238 1.50 -4.26 2.12
N GLU A 239 0.26 -4.74 1.99
CA GLU A 239 -0.11 -6.13 1.70
C GLU A 239 0.62 -7.18 2.59
N PRO A 240 0.48 -7.10 3.93
CA PRO A 240 1.24 -7.95 4.86
C PRO A 240 0.91 -9.45 4.74
N THR A 241 -0.22 -9.82 4.13
CA THR A 241 -0.68 -11.20 4.00
C THR A 241 -0.06 -11.96 2.82
N ASN A 242 0.58 -11.28 1.86
CA ASN A 242 1.02 -11.89 0.60
C ASN A 242 2.04 -13.04 0.74
N HIS A 243 2.83 -13.03 1.80
CA HIS A 243 3.85 -14.06 2.07
C HIS A 243 3.50 -14.94 3.28
N LEU A 244 2.27 -14.83 3.76
CA LEU A 244 1.76 -15.57 4.91
C LEU A 244 0.90 -16.75 4.47
N ASP A 245 1.00 -17.84 5.22
CA ASP A 245 0.08 -18.97 5.16
C ASP A 245 -1.15 -18.68 6.03
N MET A 246 -2.24 -19.41 5.80
CA MET A 246 -3.53 -19.14 6.46
C MET A 246 -3.42 -19.07 8.00
N GLU A 247 -2.67 -19.97 8.62
CA GLU A 247 -2.47 -19.96 10.07
C GLU A 247 -1.77 -18.68 10.55
N ALA A 248 -0.72 -18.24 9.86
CA ALA A 248 -0.01 -17.01 10.19
C ALA A 248 -0.86 -15.76 9.89
N VAL A 249 -1.71 -15.79 8.86
CA VAL A 249 -2.67 -14.71 8.58
C VAL A 249 -3.68 -14.57 9.72
N VAL A 250 -4.28 -15.68 10.17
CA VAL A 250 -5.24 -15.66 11.28
C VAL A 250 -4.57 -15.18 12.58
N TRP A 251 -3.34 -15.62 12.84
CA TRP A 251 -2.59 -15.12 13.99
C TRP A 251 -2.30 -13.60 13.88
N LEU A 252 -1.91 -13.13 12.70
CA LEU A 252 -1.65 -11.72 12.45
C LEU A 252 -2.92 -10.87 12.60
N GLU A 253 -4.07 -11.37 12.15
CA GLU A 253 -5.37 -10.74 12.33
C GLU A 253 -5.69 -10.56 13.82
N ASP A 254 -5.58 -11.62 14.62
CA ASP A 254 -5.83 -11.55 16.06
C ASP A 254 -4.85 -10.59 16.75
N TYR A 255 -3.57 -10.60 16.36
CA TYR A 255 -2.56 -9.72 16.91
C TYR A 255 -2.83 -8.23 16.58
N LEU A 256 -3.10 -7.91 15.31
CA LEU A 256 -3.34 -6.53 14.85
C LEU A 256 -4.73 -6.01 15.27
N SER A 257 -5.72 -6.87 15.49
CA SER A 257 -7.03 -6.44 16.01
C SER A 257 -6.92 -5.76 17.39
N LYS A 258 -5.92 -6.15 18.17
CA LYS A 258 -5.61 -5.62 19.51
C LYS A 258 -4.64 -4.42 19.47
N TRP A 259 -4.24 -3.98 18.29
CA TRP A 259 -3.36 -2.84 18.13
C TRP A 259 -4.05 -1.55 18.58
N ASN A 260 -3.43 -0.86 19.54
CA ASN A 260 -3.94 0.34 20.21
C ASN A 260 -3.18 1.62 19.83
N LYS A 261 -2.23 1.55 18.88
CA LYS A 261 -1.55 2.69 18.26
C LYS A 261 -2.14 2.94 16.86
N ILE A 262 -1.53 3.81 16.05
CA ILE A 262 -1.99 4.04 14.67
C ILE A 262 -1.52 2.88 13.80
N LEU A 263 -2.46 2.19 13.18
CA LEU A 263 -2.17 1.18 12.14
C LEU A 263 -2.72 1.69 10.82
N PHE A 264 -1.88 1.77 9.78
CA PHE A 264 -2.31 2.13 8.44
C PHE A 264 -1.86 1.02 7.48
N LEU A 265 -2.83 0.27 6.95
CA LEU A 265 -2.54 -0.92 6.19
C LEU A 265 -3.22 -0.91 4.82
N VAL A 266 -2.57 -1.49 3.83
CA VAL A 266 -3.16 -1.84 2.53
C VAL A 266 -3.33 -3.35 2.50
N SER A 267 -4.53 -3.81 2.14
CA SER A 267 -4.81 -5.24 1.97
C SER A 267 -5.88 -5.43 0.89
N HIS A 268 -5.73 -6.49 0.10
CA HIS A 268 -6.76 -6.97 -0.81
C HIS A 268 -7.69 -8.02 -0.20
N SER A 269 -7.39 -8.51 1.01
CA SER A 269 -8.23 -9.48 1.71
C SER A 269 -9.37 -8.79 2.46
N GLN A 270 -10.61 -9.11 2.09
CA GLN A 270 -11.81 -8.54 2.71
C GLN A 270 -11.91 -8.98 4.18
N ASP A 271 -11.73 -10.26 4.47
CA ASP A 271 -11.82 -10.81 5.82
C ASP A 271 -10.78 -10.16 6.76
N PHE A 272 -9.55 -10.01 6.28
CA PHE A 272 -8.47 -9.36 7.03
C PHE A 272 -8.81 -7.91 7.37
N LEU A 273 -9.28 -7.14 6.38
CA LEU A 273 -9.72 -5.76 6.59
C LEU A 273 -10.89 -5.70 7.58
N ASN A 274 -11.82 -6.66 7.51
CA ASN A 274 -13.00 -6.68 8.35
C ASN A 274 -12.67 -6.95 9.83
N ASN A 275 -11.71 -7.84 10.08
CA ASN A 275 -11.31 -8.25 11.42
C ASN A 275 -10.35 -7.25 12.09
N VAL A 276 -9.51 -6.57 11.31
CA VAL A 276 -8.46 -5.68 11.85
C VAL A 276 -8.92 -4.22 11.88
N CYS A 277 -9.57 -3.72 10.83
CA CYS A 277 -9.76 -2.28 10.65
C CYS A 277 -10.95 -1.71 11.42
N THR A 278 -10.76 -0.51 11.95
CA THR A 278 -11.81 0.31 12.59
C THR A 278 -12.38 1.38 11.66
N HIS A 279 -11.57 1.77 10.68
CA HIS A 279 -11.86 2.83 9.72
C HIS A 279 -11.34 2.39 8.36
N MET A 280 -12.08 2.75 7.30
CA MET A 280 -11.70 2.50 5.92
C MET A 280 -11.39 3.81 5.22
N VAL A 281 -10.25 3.86 4.54
CA VAL A 281 -9.83 4.99 3.71
C VAL A 281 -9.95 4.57 2.25
N HIS A 282 -10.92 5.14 1.55
CA HIS A 282 -11.16 4.87 0.14
C HIS A 282 -10.45 5.90 -0.73
N PHE A 283 -9.42 5.44 -1.42
CA PHE A 283 -8.67 6.21 -2.40
C PHE A 283 -9.35 6.10 -3.76
N THR A 284 -10.05 7.16 -4.15
CA THR A 284 -10.75 7.24 -5.43
C THR A 284 -10.70 8.67 -5.98
N ARG A 285 -10.56 8.82 -7.31
CA ARG A 285 -10.57 10.12 -8.01
C ARG A 285 -9.62 11.16 -7.40
N GLY A 286 -8.41 10.76 -7.04
CA GLY A 286 -7.43 11.66 -6.45
C GLY A 286 -7.72 12.09 -5.01
N LYS A 287 -8.75 11.53 -4.36
CA LYS A 287 -9.17 11.93 -3.01
C LYS A 287 -9.16 10.75 -2.04
N LEU A 288 -9.01 11.08 -0.76
CA LEU A 288 -9.08 10.15 0.36
C LEU A 288 -10.42 10.35 1.08
N MET A 289 -11.28 9.35 1.04
CA MET A 289 -12.60 9.38 1.67
C MET A 289 -12.61 8.45 2.88
N TYR A 290 -13.00 8.97 4.04
CA TYR A 290 -13.01 8.21 5.30
C TYR A 290 -14.40 7.64 5.59
N TYR A 291 -14.42 6.41 6.07
CA TYR A 291 -15.62 5.70 6.51
C TYR A 291 -15.31 5.09 7.87
N SER A 292 -16.21 5.30 8.83
CA SER A 292 -16.16 4.62 10.12
C SER A 292 -16.68 3.20 9.99
N GLY A 293 -16.06 2.26 10.71
CA GLY A 293 -16.39 0.84 10.66
C GLY A 293 -15.44 0.03 9.78
N ASN A 294 -15.78 -1.25 9.66
CA ASN A 294 -15.02 -2.25 8.95
C ASN A 294 -15.33 -2.25 7.43
N TYR A 295 -14.80 -3.25 6.71
CA TYR A 295 -14.96 -3.35 5.25
C TYR A 295 -16.45 -3.48 4.83
N ASP A 296 -17.24 -4.28 5.54
CA ASP A 296 -18.67 -4.44 5.22
C ASP A 296 -19.45 -3.14 5.43
N SER A 297 -19.16 -2.43 6.52
CA SER A 297 -19.76 -1.12 6.82
C SER A 297 -19.43 -0.11 5.71
N PHE A 298 -18.19 -0.15 5.21
CA PHE A 298 -17.77 0.66 4.07
C PHE A 298 -18.54 0.31 2.80
N ILE A 299 -18.69 -0.96 2.45
CA ILE A 299 -19.40 -1.39 1.23
C ILE A 299 -20.86 -0.93 1.29
N ASN A 300 -21.54 -1.15 2.40
CA ASN A 300 -22.93 -0.72 2.60
C ASN A 300 -23.07 0.81 2.50
N THR A 301 -22.22 1.55 3.21
CA THR A 301 -22.25 3.02 3.18
C THR A 301 -21.92 3.56 1.77
N LYS A 302 -21.01 2.90 1.05
CA LYS A 302 -20.65 3.26 -0.32
C LYS A 302 -21.81 3.01 -1.28
N SER A 303 -22.49 1.86 -1.19
CA SER A 303 -23.65 1.58 -2.04
C SER A 303 -24.80 2.54 -1.78
N GLU A 304 -25.09 2.86 -0.51
CA GLU A 304 -26.12 3.83 -0.15
C GLU A 304 -25.83 5.23 -0.72
N LYS A 305 -24.59 5.72 -0.57
CA LYS A 305 -24.16 7.01 -1.14
C LYS A 305 -24.23 7.00 -2.67
N GLN A 306 -23.88 5.90 -3.31
CA GLN A 306 -23.98 5.76 -4.77
C GLN A 306 -25.43 5.78 -5.24
N GLU A 307 -26.33 5.05 -4.59
CA GLU A 307 -27.76 5.08 -4.93
C GLU A 307 -28.39 6.47 -4.73
N GLU A 308 -28.04 7.15 -3.65
CA GLU A 308 -28.49 8.51 -3.39
C GLU A 308 -28.00 9.48 -4.47
N GLN A 309 -26.70 9.41 -4.80
CA GLN A 309 -26.10 10.20 -5.88
C GLN A 309 -26.77 9.92 -7.22
N GLU A 310 -27.07 8.66 -7.55
CA GLU A 310 -27.75 8.30 -8.80
C GLU A 310 -29.18 8.84 -8.85
N LYS A 311 -29.92 8.77 -7.73
CA LYS A 311 -31.27 9.35 -7.62
C LYS A 311 -31.24 10.87 -7.81
N ILE A 312 -30.28 11.57 -7.20
CA ILE A 312 -30.10 13.01 -7.35
C ILE A 312 -29.74 13.35 -8.80
N PHE A 313 -28.74 12.66 -9.36
CA PHE A 313 -28.31 12.84 -10.75
C PHE A 313 -29.47 12.66 -11.73
N LYS A 314 -30.27 11.59 -11.58
CA LYS A 314 -31.42 11.32 -12.44
C LYS A 314 -32.48 12.44 -12.35
N ARG A 315 -32.78 12.91 -11.14
CA ARG A 315 -33.70 14.04 -10.92
C ARG A 315 -33.19 15.32 -11.58
N GLU A 316 -31.90 15.63 -11.44
CA GLU A 316 -31.28 16.78 -12.09
C GLU A 316 -31.33 16.67 -13.62
N GLN A 317 -31.02 15.51 -14.19
CA GLN A 317 -31.09 15.27 -15.64
C GLN A 317 -32.51 15.37 -16.18
N ASP A 318 -33.51 14.81 -15.47
CA ASP A 318 -34.92 14.91 -15.84
C ASP A 318 -35.42 16.36 -15.78
N GLN A 319 -35.00 17.12 -14.76
CA GLN A 319 -35.29 18.55 -14.66
C GLN A 319 -34.65 19.34 -15.80
N ILE A 320 -33.38 19.10 -16.11
CA ILE A 320 -32.68 19.74 -17.23
C ILE A 320 -33.39 19.43 -18.54
N LYS A 321 -33.74 18.16 -18.77
CA LYS A 321 -34.46 17.72 -19.98
C LYS A 321 -35.80 18.43 -20.11
N HIS A 322 -36.60 18.47 -19.03
CA HIS A 322 -37.89 19.14 -19.04
C HIS A 322 -37.77 20.66 -19.25
N MET A 323 -36.76 21.31 -18.65
CA MET A 323 -36.49 22.74 -18.87
C MET A 323 -36.07 23.01 -20.32
N LYS A 324 -35.17 22.20 -20.88
CA LYS A 324 -34.74 22.31 -22.29
C LYS A 324 -35.90 22.11 -23.26
N ASP A 325 -36.72 21.09 -23.05
CA ASP A 325 -37.91 20.82 -23.87
C ASP A 325 -38.92 21.97 -23.80
N TYR A 326 -39.11 22.56 -22.61
CA TYR A 326 -40.00 23.72 -22.43
C TYR A 326 -39.46 24.96 -23.16
N ILE A 327 -38.16 25.24 -23.05
CA ILE A 327 -37.51 26.36 -23.75
C ILE A 327 -37.62 26.18 -25.27
N ALA A 328 -37.38 24.96 -25.76
CA ALA A 328 -37.48 24.64 -27.19
C ALA A 328 -38.92 24.80 -27.73
N LYS A 329 -39.92 24.35 -26.98
CA LYS A 329 -41.34 24.42 -27.40
C LYS A 329 -41.95 25.82 -27.30
N PHE A 330 -41.57 26.61 -26.30
CA PHE A 330 -42.25 27.87 -25.96
C PHE A 330 -41.38 29.12 -26.12
N GLY A 331 -40.11 29.00 -26.54
CA GLY A 331 -39.17 30.11 -26.68
C GLY A 331 -39.55 31.15 -27.74
N GLN A 332 -40.23 30.73 -28.82
CA GLN A 332 -40.74 31.63 -29.88
C GLN A 332 -42.27 31.79 -29.86
N GLY A 333 -42.93 31.33 -28.79
CA GLY A 333 -44.38 31.38 -28.66
C GLY A 333 -44.92 32.72 -28.17
N ASN A 334 -46.17 32.70 -27.70
CA ASN A 334 -46.89 33.86 -27.15
C ASN A 334 -46.06 34.61 -26.07
N ALA A 335 -46.12 35.95 -26.02
CA ALA A 335 -45.20 36.79 -25.24
C ALA A 335 -45.10 36.45 -23.74
N LYS A 336 -46.19 35.95 -23.14
CA LYS A 336 -46.22 35.47 -21.75
C LYS A 336 -45.40 34.18 -21.56
N MET A 337 -45.46 33.26 -22.53
CA MET A 337 -44.75 31.98 -22.51
C MET A 337 -43.26 32.18 -22.83
N ALA A 338 -42.93 33.09 -23.75
CA ALA A 338 -41.53 33.46 -24.03
C ALA A 338 -40.81 34.03 -22.79
N ARG A 339 -41.48 34.89 -22.00
CA ARG A 339 -40.94 35.37 -20.71
C ARG A 339 -40.71 34.25 -19.69
N GLN A 340 -41.60 33.26 -19.63
CA GLN A 340 -41.42 32.09 -18.75
C GLN A 340 -40.27 31.20 -19.22
N ALA A 341 -40.08 31.04 -20.53
CA ALA A 341 -38.97 30.29 -21.10
C ALA A 341 -37.61 30.94 -20.76
N GLN A 342 -37.48 32.27 -20.93
CA GLN A 342 -36.28 33.03 -20.55
C GLN A 342 -35.95 32.93 -19.05
N SER A 343 -36.99 32.92 -18.19
CA SER A 343 -36.80 32.73 -16.75
C SER A 343 -36.22 31.34 -16.44
N LYS A 344 -36.76 30.28 -17.05
CA LYS A 344 -36.25 28.91 -16.90
C LYS A 344 -34.85 28.74 -17.48
N GLU A 345 -34.52 29.42 -18.57
CA GLU A 345 -33.18 29.44 -19.14
C GLU A 345 -32.15 30.04 -18.17
N LYS A 346 -32.51 31.15 -17.49
CA LYS A 346 -31.66 31.75 -16.45
C LYS A 346 -31.47 30.84 -15.25
N VAL A 347 -32.51 30.10 -14.85
CA VAL A 347 -32.45 29.09 -13.76
C VAL A 347 -31.55 27.92 -14.17
N LEU A 348 -31.73 27.38 -15.37
CA LEU A 348 -30.88 26.33 -15.93
C LEU A 348 -29.41 26.77 -15.99
N GLY A 349 -29.15 27.99 -16.47
CA GLY A 349 -27.81 28.58 -16.47
C GLY A 349 -27.23 28.84 -15.08
N LYS A 350 -28.07 28.99 -14.04
CA LYS A 350 -27.61 29.03 -12.64
C LYS A 350 -27.24 27.64 -12.14
N MET A 351 -28.08 26.64 -12.40
CA MET A 351 -27.84 25.23 -12.03
C MET A 351 -26.56 24.68 -12.68
N LEU A 352 -26.33 24.97 -13.97
CA LEU A 352 -25.10 24.56 -14.65
C LEU A 352 -23.83 25.21 -14.06
N ARG A 353 -23.95 26.44 -13.54
CA ARG A 353 -22.83 27.17 -12.92
C ARG A 353 -22.55 26.75 -11.48
N SER A 354 -23.54 26.25 -10.74
CA SER A 354 -23.36 25.77 -9.37
C SER A 354 -22.69 24.40 -9.28
N GLY A 355 -22.44 23.75 -10.43
CA GLY A 355 -22.02 22.35 -10.49
C GLY A 355 -23.22 21.42 -10.40
N LEU A 356 -23.23 20.39 -11.25
CA LEU A 356 -24.21 19.30 -11.22
C LEU A 356 -23.62 18.12 -10.47
N THR A 357 -24.48 17.25 -9.97
CA THR A 357 -24.05 16.00 -9.40
C THR A 357 -23.39 15.16 -10.50
N ASP A 358 -22.24 14.55 -10.22
CA ASP A 358 -21.60 13.66 -11.18
C ASP A 358 -22.38 12.36 -11.34
N LYS A 359 -22.31 11.78 -12.54
CA LYS A 359 -22.82 10.42 -12.76
C LYS A 359 -22.01 9.43 -11.90
N VAL A 360 -22.72 8.51 -11.25
CA VAL A 360 -22.07 7.36 -10.61
C VAL A 360 -21.45 6.50 -11.70
N GLU A 361 -20.13 6.37 -11.65
CA GLU A 361 -19.40 5.43 -12.48
C GLU A 361 -19.25 4.13 -11.69
N HIS A 362 -19.91 3.08 -12.18
CA HIS A 362 -19.59 1.74 -11.70
C HIS A 362 -18.29 1.31 -12.34
N GLU A 363 -17.38 0.79 -11.51
CA GLU A 363 -16.19 0.15 -12.01
C GLU A 363 -16.60 -1.01 -12.91
N LYS A 364 -16.10 -1.02 -14.15
CA LYS A 364 -16.34 -2.16 -15.04
C LYS A 364 -15.69 -3.38 -14.40
N ALA A 365 -16.50 -4.38 -14.04
CA ALA A 365 -15.98 -5.67 -13.64
C ALA A 365 -15.13 -6.22 -14.80
N LEU A 366 -13.91 -6.64 -14.49
CA LEU A 366 -13.09 -7.39 -15.44
C LEU A 366 -13.81 -8.70 -15.74
N ASP A 367 -14.27 -8.87 -16.97
CA ASP A 367 -14.90 -10.11 -17.43
C ASP A 367 -13.81 -11.13 -17.77
N PHE A 368 -13.29 -11.78 -16.74
CA PHE A 368 -12.22 -12.77 -16.88
C PHE A 368 -12.82 -14.16 -17.09
N LYS A 369 -12.81 -14.64 -18.35
CA LYS A 369 -13.37 -15.94 -18.74
C LYS A 369 -12.27 -16.88 -19.20
N PHE A 370 -12.36 -18.13 -18.74
CA PHE A 370 -11.59 -19.22 -19.30
C PHE A 370 -12.39 -19.91 -20.41
N PRO A 371 -11.72 -20.37 -21.49
CA PRO A 371 -12.39 -21.15 -22.53
C PRO A 371 -12.86 -22.49 -21.99
N ASP A 372 -13.96 -23.03 -22.55
CA ASP A 372 -14.46 -24.36 -22.21
C ASP A 372 -13.43 -25.43 -22.61
N PRO A 373 -12.94 -26.26 -21.67
CA PRO A 373 -11.94 -27.30 -21.96
C PRO A 373 -12.49 -28.47 -22.82
N GLY A 374 -13.81 -28.55 -23.02
CA GLY A 374 -14.47 -29.67 -23.69
C GLY A 374 -14.69 -30.87 -22.76
N LYS A 375 -14.78 -32.09 -23.32
CA LYS A 375 -15.00 -33.33 -22.54
C LYS A 375 -13.77 -34.23 -22.60
N LEU A 376 -13.31 -34.68 -21.44
CA LEU A 376 -12.33 -35.76 -21.29
C LEU A 376 -12.96 -36.91 -20.52
N ALA A 377 -12.60 -38.15 -20.88
CA ALA A 377 -13.03 -39.33 -20.13
C ALA A 377 -12.21 -39.43 -18.83
N PRO A 378 -12.82 -39.74 -17.68
CA PRO A 378 -12.08 -40.05 -16.45
C PRO A 378 -11.21 -41.30 -16.60
N PRO A 379 -10.08 -41.41 -15.88
CA PRO A 379 -9.51 -40.41 -14.96
C PRO A 379 -8.73 -39.32 -15.70
N VAL A 380 -8.90 -38.06 -15.31
CA VAL A 380 -8.20 -36.93 -15.95
C VAL A 380 -6.74 -36.86 -15.49
N LEU A 381 -6.51 -36.93 -14.18
CA LEU A 381 -5.19 -37.09 -13.58
C LEU A 381 -5.30 -38.01 -12.37
N GLN A 382 -4.49 -39.06 -12.30
CA GLN A 382 -4.46 -39.98 -11.18
C GLN A 382 -3.05 -40.06 -10.58
N CYS A 383 -2.94 -39.87 -9.27
CA CYS A 383 -1.73 -40.11 -8.50
C CYS A 383 -1.93 -41.36 -7.64
N THR A 384 -1.03 -42.34 -7.78
CA THR A 384 -1.11 -43.63 -7.07
C THR A 384 0.20 -43.92 -6.35
N ASP A 385 0.10 -44.13 -5.03
CA ASP A 385 1.20 -44.46 -4.12
C ASP A 385 2.42 -43.54 -4.24
N VAL A 386 2.18 -42.25 -4.49
CA VAL A 386 3.23 -41.29 -4.77
C VAL A 386 4.03 -41.00 -3.50
N THR A 387 5.31 -41.33 -3.56
CA THR A 387 6.30 -41.01 -2.52
C THR A 387 7.42 -40.16 -3.12
N PHE A 388 7.75 -39.05 -2.47
CA PHE A 388 8.77 -38.12 -2.98
C PHE A 388 9.51 -37.39 -1.85
N GLY A 389 10.83 -37.24 -2.03
CA GLY A 389 11.70 -36.37 -1.24
C GLY A 389 12.85 -35.88 -2.13
N TYR A 390 13.36 -34.67 -1.87
CA TYR A 390 14.53 -34.18 -2.58
C TYR A 390 15.78 -35.00 -2.20
N PRO A 391 16.76 -35.17 -3.10
CA PRO A 391 17.97 -35.93 -2.80
C PRO A 391 18.68 -35.40 -1.54
N GLY A 392 18.91 -36.26 -0.55
CA GLY A 392 19.57 -35.89 0.70
C GLY A 392 18.67 -35.15 1.71
N CYS A 393 17.38 -34.99 1.42
CA CYS A 393 16.39 -34.40 2.32
C CYS A 393 15.42 -35.48 2.85
N GLU A 394 14.65 -35.12 3.87
CA GLU A 394 13.54 -35.95 4.36
C GLU A 394 12.47 -36.16 3.28
N ILE A 395 11.74 -37.27 3.39
CA ILE A 395 10.61 -37.59 2.52
C ILE A 395 9.50 -36.55 2.79
N LEU A 396 9.08 -35.85 1.74
CA LEU A 396 8.01 -34.84 1.81
C LEU A 396 6.62 -35.48 1.70
N TYR A 397 6.50 -36.51 0.87
CA TYR A 397 5.26 -37.23 0.60
C TYR A 397 5.50 -38.73 0.73
N ALA A 398 4.59 -39.42 1.42
CA ALA A 398 4.58 -40.88 1.52
C ALA A 398 3.18 -41.40 1.16
N ASP A 399 3.12 -42.35 0.24
CA ASP A 399 1.93 -43.11 -0.17
C ASP A 399 0.70 -42.25 -0.53
N VAL A 400 0.94 -41.14 -1.23
CA VAL A 400 -0.11 -40.18 -1.59
C VAL A 400 -0.94 -40.70 -2.76
N ASN A 401 -2.25 -40.80 -2.55
CA ASN A 401 -3.23 -41.31 -3.50
C ASN A 401 -4.38 -40.30 -3.69
N PHE A 402 -4.57 -39.77 -4.91
CA PHE A 402 -5.72 -38.92 -5.25
C PHE A 402 -5.97 -38.88 -6.77
N GLY A 403 -7.19 -38.53 -7.16
CA GLY A 403 -7.58 -38.28 -8.54
C GLY A 403 -8.11 -36.86 -8.71
N ILE A 404 -8.01 -36.33 -9.93
CA ILE A 404 -8.60 -35.05 -10.34
C ILE A 404 -9.48 -35.32 -11.56
N ASP A 405 -10.68 -34.74 -11.56
CA ASP A 405 -11.64 -34.75 -12.66
C ASP A 405 -11.83 -33.34 -13.24
N LEU A 406 -12.52 -33.20 -14.39
CA LEU A 406 -12.67 -31.91 -15.09
C LEU A 406 -13.49 -30.86 -14.33
N ASP A 407 -14.38 -31.29 -13.45
CA ASP A 407 -15.24 -30.45 -12.61
C ASP A 407 -14.65 -30.21 -11.21
N SER A 408 -13.48 -30.80 -10.91
CA SER A 408 -12.83 -30.67 -9.62
C SER A 408 -12.32 -29.25 -9.36
N ARG A 409 -12.66 -28.71 -8.19
CA ARG A 409 -12.06 -27.47 -7.64
C ARG A 409 -11.28 -27.83 -6.39
N ILE A 410 -9.96 -27.83 -6.51
CA ILE A 410 -9.05 -28.31 -5.46
C ILE A 410 -8.23 -27.13 -4.92
N ALA A 411 -8.26 -26.93 -3.61
CA ALA A 411 -7.40 -26.00 -2.91
C ALA A 411 -6.34 -26.78 -2.13
N LEU A 412 -5.06 -26.50 -2.39
CA LEU A 412 -3.94 -27.07 -1.65
C LEU A 412 -3.58 -26.15 -0.48
N VAL A 413 -3.89 -26.60 0.74
CA VAL A 413 -3.61 -25.87 1.98
C VAL A 413 -2.49 -26.54 2.77
N GLY A 414 -1.76 -25.74 3.54
CA GLY A 414 -0.66 -26.20 4.39
C GLY A 414 0.37 -25.10 4.61
N PRO A 415 1.34 -25.30 5.52
CA PRO A 415 2.33 -24.28 5.83
C PRO A 415 3.28 -24.02 4.66
N ASN A 416 3.97 -22.89 4.69
CA ASN A 416 5.02 -22.61 3.71
C ASN A 416 6.18 -23.60 3.86
N GLY A 417 6.61 -24.18 2.74
CA GLY A 417 7.62 -25.25 2.75
C GLY A 417 7.08 -26.67 2.87
N ALA A 418 5.77 -26.87 3.07
CA ALA A 418 5.13 -28.21 3.12
C ALA A 418 5.14 -28.97 1.77
N GLY A 419 5.84 -28.46 0.75
CA GLY A 419 5.94 -29.08 -0.56
C GLY A 419 4.81 -28.75 -1.55
N LYS A 420 3.83 -27.88 -1.24
CA LYS A 420 2.69 -27.58 -2.13
C LYS A 420 3.08 -27.36 -3.61
N SER A 421 4.09 -26.54 -3.85
CA SER A 421 4.64 -26.31 -5.20
C SER A 421 5.33 -27.54 -5.78
N THR A 422 6.00 -28.34 -4.95
CA THR A 422 6.60 -29.63 -5.33
C THR A 422 5.53 -30.62 -5.78
N LEU A 423 4.39 -30.70 -5.10
CA LEU A 423 3.27 -31.54 -5.53
C LEU A 423 2.73 -31.12 -6.91
N LEU A 424 2.57 -29.82 -7.15
CA LEU A 424 2.18 -29.30 -8.47
C LEU A 424 3.21 -29.67 -9.55
N LYS A 425 4.52 -29.59 -9.25
CA LYS A 425 5.58 -30.01 -10.18
C LYS A 425 5.52 -31.51 -10.48
N ILE A 426 5.21 -32.34 -9.49
CA ILE A 426 5.00 -33.79 -9.67
C ILE A 426 3.77 -34.05 -10.57
N MET A 427 2.65 -33.35 -10.34
CA MET A 427 1.44 -33.46 -11.17
C MET A 427 1.70 -33.05 -12.64
N LEU A 428 2.55 -32.04 -12.86
CA LEU A 428 2.94 -31.55 -14.18
C LEU A 428 3.97 -32.44 -14.89
N GLY A 429 4.53 -33.45 -14.20
CA GLY A 429 5.61 -34.29 -14.72
C GLY A 429 6.98 -33.62 -14.74
N GLU A 430 7.15 -32.45 -14.10
CA GLU A 430 8.45 -31.76 -13.95
C GLU A 430 9.36 -32.49 -12.94
N LEU A 431 8.77 -33.20 -11.98
CA LEU A 431 9.49 -34.01 -10.99
C LEU A 431 9.00 -35.45 -11.03
N ILE A 432 9.94 -36.38 -10.98
CA ILE A 432 9.66 -37.82 -10.98
C ILE A 432 9.58 -38.29 -9.52
N PRO A 433 8.50 -38.97 -9.11
CA PRO A 433 8.38 -39.52 -7.77
C PRO A 433 9.41 -40.64 -7.54
N VAL A 434 9.83 -40.84 -6.28
CA VAL A 434 10.75 -41.91 -5.89
C VAL A 434 10.07 -43.27 -5.98
N SER A 435 8.80 -43.33 -5.59
CA SER A 435 7.92 -44.48 -5.74
C SER A 435 6.50 -44.02 -6.11
N GLY A 436 5.70 -44.91 -6.68
CA GLY A 436 4.37 -44.61 -7.20
C GLY A 436 4.38 -44.07 -8.62
N SER A 437 3.21 -43.61 -9.08
CA SER A 437 3.07 -43.04 -10.44
C SER A 437 2.01 -41.95 -10.52
N VAL A 438 2.25 -40.99 -11.40
CA VAL A 438 1.28 -39.97 -11.84
C VAL A 438 0.88 -40.29 -13.28
N ARG A 439 -0.42 -40.49 -13.52
CA ARG A 439 -0.99 -40.87 -14.82
C ARG A 439 -1.95 -39.78 -15.30
N PRO A 440 -1.50 -38.83 -16.14
CA PRO A 440 -2.38 -37.90 -16.82
C PRO A 440 -3.09 -38.56 -18.00
N HIS A 441 -4.30 -38.11 -18.31
CA HIS A 441 -4.99 -38.49 -19.54
C HIS A 441 -4.18 -38.00 -20.77
N PRO A 442 -4.04 -38.79 -21.85
CA PRO A 442 -3.16 -38.45 -23.00
C PRO A 442 -3.46 -37.12 -23.70
N HIS A 443 -4.73 -36.70 -23.68
CA HIS A 443 -5.20 -35.44 -24.26
C HIS A 443 -5.35 -34.29 -23.25
N LEU A 444 -4.89 -34.48 -22.01
CA LEU A 444 -4.94 -33.44 -20.99
C LEU A 444 -3.99 -32.29 -21.36
N ARG A 445 -4.52 -31.07 -21.38
CA ARG A 445 -3.72 -29.85 -21.47
C ARG A 445 -3.75 -29.15 -20.13
N ILE A 446 -2.59 -28.86 -19.57
CA ILE A 446 -2.45 -28.19 -18.27
C ILE A 446 -1.85 -26.81 -18.50
N SER A 447 -2.50 -25.78 -17.97
CA SER A 447 -1.97 -24.41 -17.93
C SER A 447 -1.51 -24.10 -16.51
N LYS A 448 -0.25 -23.69 -16.36
CA LYS A 448 0.35 -23.35 -15.06
C LYS A 448 0.47 -21.84 -14.94
N PHE A 449 -0.06 -21.29 -13.85
CA PHE A 449 0.21 -19.91 -13.44
C PHE A 449 1.10 -19.93 -12.21
N SER A 450 2.19 -19.16 -12.21
CA SER A 450 3.12 -19.09 -11.08
C SER A 450 3.57 -17.65 -10.81
N GLN A 451 4.02 -17.39 -9.58
CA GLN A 451 4.36 -16.04 -9.11
C GLN A 451 5.59 -15.44 -9.83
N HIS A 452 6.50 -16.27 -10.34
CA HIS A 452 7.72 -15.85 -11.06
C HIS A 452 7.49 -15.64 -12.57
N PHE A 453 6.39 -14.99 -12.95
CA PHE A 453 6.07 -14.77 -14.37
C PHE A 453 6.96 -13.68 -15.01
N ILE A 454 7.54 -12.79 -14.20
CA ILE A 454 8.40 -11.68 -14.66
C ILE A 454 9.63 -12.21 -15.41
N ASP A 455 10.10 -13.40 -15.05
CA ASP A 455 11.26 -14.03 -15.69
C ASP A 455 10.92 -14.62 -17.07
N VAL A 456 9.63 -14.78 -17.38
CA VAL A 456 9.13 -15.39 -18.63
C VAL A 456 8.56 -14.35 -19.59
N LEU A 457 8.12 -13.19 -19.08
CA LEU A 457 7.60 -12.10 -19.89
C LEU A 457 8.71 -11.12 -20.29
N ASP A 458 8.77 -10.81 -21.57
CA ASP A 458 9.59 -9.69 -22.05
C ASP A 458 8.91 -8.37 -21.67
N LEU A 459 9.42 -7.71 -20.63
CA LEU A 459 8.91 -6.43 -20.13
C LEU A 459 9.09 -5.27 -21.13
N SER A 460 9.86 -5.48 -22.21
CA SER A 460 10.03 -4.47 -23.26
C SER A 460 8.89 -4.49 -24.30
N VAL A 461 8.06 -5.53 -24.32
CA VAL A 461 6.99 -5.73 -25.31
C VAL A 461 5.64 -5.34 -24.72
N CYS A 462 4.80 -4.69 -25.53
CA CYS A 462 3.42 -4.39 -25.15
C CYS A 462 2.61 -5.69 -24.95
N PRO A 463 1.73 -5.79 -23.92
CA PRO A 463 0.95 -7.01 -23.68
C PRO A 463 0.18 -7.52 -24.91
N LEU A 464 -0.37 -6.61 -25.72
CA LEU A 464 -1.11 -6.98 -26.92
C LEU A 464 -0.21 -7.61 -27.99
N ASP A 465 0.98 -7.06 -28.18
CA ASP A 465 1.95 -7.58 -29.15
C ASP A 465 2.50 -8.94 -28.69
N TYR A 466 2.66 -9.14 -27.39
CA TYR A 466 3.02 -10.44 -26.82
C TYR A 466 1.97 -11.52 -27.14
N PHE A 467 0.68 -11.21 -26.99
CA PHE A 467 -0.39 -12.14 -27.36
C PHE A 467 -0.43 -12.43 -28.86
N LEU A 468 -0.23 -11.43 -29.72
CA LEU A 468 -0.17 -11.62 -31.18
C LEU A 468 1.03 -12.48 -31.61
N GLN A 469 2.15 -12.43 -30.89
CA GLN A 469 3.29 -13.31 -31.15
C GLN A 469 3.00 -14.78 -30.81
N ILE A 470 2.25 -15.03 -29.73
CA ILE A 470 1.92 -16.39 -29.28
C ILE A 470 0.74 -16.98 -30.07
N PHE A 471 -0.22 -16.14 -30.44
CA PHE A 471 -1.43 -16.52 -31.16
C PHE A 471 -1.50 -15.79 -32.50
N PRO A 472 -0.64 -16.15 -33.49
CA PRO A 472 -0.56 -15.46 -34.77
C PRO A 472 -1.84 -15.60 -35.62
N ASP A 473 -2.70 -16.57 -35.28
CA ASP A 473 -3.96 -16.84 -35.96
C ASP A 473 -5.12 -15.95 -35.47
N LEU A 474 -4.93 -15.18 -34.41
CA LEU A 474 -5.92 -14.24 -33.86
C LEU A 474 -5.65 -12.83 -34.40
N THR A 475 -6.71 -12.08 -34.72
CA THR A 475 -6.56 -10.67 -35.08
C THR A 475 -6.43 -9.80 -33.83
N ARG A 476 -5.99 -8.56 -34.00
CA ARG A 476 -5.87 -7.59 -32.88
C ARG A 476 -7.22 -7.25 -32.23
N GLU A 477 -8.33 -7.52 -32.92
CA GLU A 477 -9.69 -7.26 -32.45
C GLU A 477 -10.31 -8.46 -31.71
N ASP A 478 -9.76 -9.66 -31.92
CA ASP A 478 -10.13 -10.90 -31.22
C ASP A 478 -9.43 -10.98 -29.85
#